data_AF-A0A1L8FLQ4-F1
#
_entry.id   AF-A0A1L8FLQ4-F1
#
_cell.length_a   1.000
_cell.length_b   1.000
_cell.length_c   1.000
_cell.angle_alpha   90.00
_cell.angle_beta   90.00
_cell.angle_gamma   90.00
#
_symmetry.space_group_name_H-M   'P 1'
#
loop_
_entity.id
_entity.type
_entity.pdbx_description
1 polymer ?
#
loop_
_entity_poly.entity_id
_entity_poly.type
_entity_poly.pdbx_seq_one_letter_code
_entity_poly.pdbx_strand_id
1 'polypeptide(L)'
;MVYKGKQLPLSTLKHVQPLPGFNLKRLPKVMVTISENMEGRPPNMGAWNNKGQVYNVTITNINEDSLTSYSKTSDVCFSSCATTHLVYQDYTLTEYINTEGSVLSVAFTFSADGETYTLCSAGNGSLEFMKGPLPKTIEGTKCPFIFYKEVFTAGDDSYSLQCADGLGQYLSYDDSNLAILKDAADVTTDETCKMTISQI
;
A
#
# COMPACT_ATOMS: atom_id res chain seq x y z
N MET A 1 -50.14 -1.32 16.08
CA MET A 1 -49.59 -0.08 15.50
C MET A 1 -48.41 -0.48 14.62
N VAL A 2 -48.57 -0.35 13.31
CA VAL A 2 -47.61 -0.78 12.29
C VAL A 2 -47.22 0.47 11.51
N TYR A 3 -45.96 0.91 11.61
CA TYR A 3 -45.42 1.90 10.70
C TYR A 3 -44.62 1.17 9.61
N LYS A 4 -45.25 0.97 8.45
CA LYS A 4 -44.57 0.63 7.20
C LYS A 4 -44.13 1.93 6.54
N GLY A 5 -42.84 2.22 6.56
CA GLY A 5 -42.24 3.30 5.77
C GLY A 5 -42.33 2.96 4.29
N LYS A 6 -43.13 3.74 3.55
CA LYS A 6 -43.14 3.72 2.08
C LYS A 6 -42.02 4.63 1.58
N GLN A 7 -41.07 4.05 0.87
CA GLN A 7 -40.03 4.76 0.13
C GLN A 7 -40.65 5.30 -1.17
N LEU A 8 -40.61 6.62 -1.36
CA LEU A 8 -41.02 7.29 -2.60
C LEU A 8 -39.80 7.43 -3.53
N PRO A 9 -39.94 7.21 -4.85
CA PRO A 9 -38.82 7.20 -5.79
C PRO A 9 -38.31 8.60 -6.16
N LEU A 10 -36.99 8.73 -6.27
CA LEU A 10 -36.25 9.90 -6.77
C LEU A 10 -36.60 10.18 -8.25
N SER A 11 -37.62 10.99 -8.51
CA SER A 11 -37.81 11.61 -9.84
C SER A 11 -38.74 12.83 -9.78
N THR A 12 -38.51 13.78 -8.86
CA THR A 12 -39.21 15.07 -8.95
C THR A 12 -38.47 16.21 -8.23
N LEU A 13 -37.40 16.73 -8.83
CA LEU A 13 -36.95 18.10 -8.56
C LEU A 13 -36.65 18.79 -9.91
N LYS A 14 -37.71 19.29 -10.55
CA LYS A 14 -37.62 20.29 -11.61
C LYS A 14 -37.67 21.68 -10.96
N HIS A 15 -36.79 22.56 -11.45
CA HIS A 15 -36.82 24.02 -11.37
C HIS A 15 -37.02 24.67 -10.00
N VAL A 16 -35.89 25.04 -9.38
CA VAL A 16 -35.84 26.21 -8.49
C VAL A 16 -35.19 27.34 -9.29
N GLN A 17 -35.95 28.41 -9.58
CA GLN A 17 -35.39 29.62 -10.17
C GLN A 17 -34.57 30.41 -9.11
N PRO A 18 -33.48 31.09 -9.48
CA PRO A 18 -32.69 31.86 -8.52
C PRO A 18 -33.40 33.16 -8.13
N LEU A 19 -33.40 33.48 -6.83
CA LEU A 19 -33.82 34.78 -6.30
C LEU A 19 -32.84 35.89 -6.74
N PRO A 20 -33.32 37.07 -7.15
CA PRO A 20 -32.44 38.17 -7.55
C PRO A 20 -31.82 38.83 -6.31
N GLY A 21 -30.48 38.83 -6.22
CA GLY A 21 -29.75 39.57 -5.18
C GLY A 21 -28.47 38.92 -4.64
N PHE A 22 -28.11 37.70 -5.05
CA PHE A 22 -26.88 37.06 -4.56
C PHE A 22 -25.64 37.55 -5.31
N ASN A 23 -24.88 38.42 -4.64
CA ASN A 23 -23.61 38.96 -5.12
C ASN A 23 -22.48 37.92 -4.91
N LEU A 24 -22.07 37.23 -5.98
CA LEU A 24 -21.07 36.15 -6.01
C LEU A 24 -19.61 36.59 -5.75
N LYS A 25 -19.34 37.79 -5.24
CA LYS A 25 -17.96 38.32 -5.14
C LYS A 25 -17.26 38.15 -3.78
N ARG A 26 -17.88 37.53 -2.78
CA ARG A 26 -17.19 37.22 -1.51
C ARG A 26 -17.79 35.96 -0.86
N LEU A 27 -17.38 34.80 -1.32
CA LEU A 27 -17.42 33.60 -0.48
C LEU A 27 -16.03 33.41 0.14
N PRO A 28 -15.91 33.24 1.47
CA PRO A 28 -14.65 32.83 2.06
C PRO A 28 -14.26 31.48 1.45
N LYS A 29 -13.00 31.37 1.06
CA LYS A 29 -12.39 30.14 0.58
C LYS A 29 -12.44 29.15 1.74
N VAL A 30 -13.49 28.34 1.80
CA VAL A 30 -13.56 27.23 2.75
C VAL A 30 -12.50 26.23 2.30
N MET A 31 -11.31 26.32 2.89
CA MET A 31 -10.35 25.23 2.85
C MET A 31 -10.98 24.11 3.66
N VAL A 32 -11.63 23.18 2.98
CA VAL A 32 -11.97 21.89 3.56
C VAL A 32 -10.64 21.15 3.68
N THR A 33 -10.00 21.29 4.83
CA THR A 33 -8.93 20.37 5.22
C THR A 33 -9.59 19.01 5.43
N ILE A 34 -9.52 18.15 4.42
CA ILE A 34 -9.81 16.73 4.60
C ILE A 34 -8.60 16.20 5.38
N SER A 35 -8.65 16.31 6.70
CA SER A 35 -7.80 15.52 7.57
C SER A 35 -8.27 14.08 7.45
N GLU A 36 -7.66 13.31 6.56
CA GLU A 36 -7.69 11.85 6.60
C GLU A 36 -7.01 11.43 7.91
N ASN A 37 -7.76 11.44 9.00
CA ASN A 37 -7.41 10.71 10.23
C ASN A 37 -7.44 9.22 9.87
N MET A 38 -6.35 8.70 9.33
CA MET A 38 -6.01 7.30 9.57
C MET A 38 -5.48 7.26 11.00
N GLU A 39 -6.28 6.68 11.89
CA GLU A 39 -6.07 6.70 13.35
C GLU A 39 -4.60 6.38 13.73
N GLY A 40 -4.02 7.23 14.58
CA GLY A 40 -2.75 6.96 15.25
C GLY A 40 -1.46 7.36 14.53
N ARG A 41 -1.49 7.89 13.30
CA ARG A 41 -0.26 8.25 12.58
C ARG A 41 0.30 9.64 12.96
N PRO A 42 1.63 9.77 13.18
CA PRO A 42 2.27 11.07 13.35
C PRO A 42 2.06 12.00 12.13
N PRO A 43 2.17 13.32 12.29
CA PRO A 43 1.97 14.28 11.21
C PRO A 43 2.98 14.07 10.07
N ASN A 44 2.44 13.78 8.89
CA ASN A 44 3.17 13.52 7.65
C ASN A 44 4.00 14.74 7.21
N MET A 45 5.27 14.52 6.82
CA MET A 45 6.22 15.56 6.40
C MET A 45 5.91 16.14 5.01
N GLY A 46 4.88 15.65 4.34
CA GLY A 46 4.45 16.09 3.01
C GLY A 46 5.26 15.48 1.87
N ALA A 47 6.34 14.76 2.17
CA ALA A 47 7.16 14.04 1.21
C ALA A 47 7.93 12.89 1.89
N TRP A 48 8.11 11.78 1.20
CA TRP A 48 9.05 10.74 1.59
C TRP A 48 10.45 11.06 1.10
N ASN A 49 11.43 10.93 1.97
CA ASN A 49 12.85 11.09 1.64
C ASN A 49 13.59 9.78 1.86
N ASN A 50 14.38 9.37 0.87
CA ASN A 50 15.23 8.20 0.96
C ASN A 50 16.29 8.39 2.06
N LYS A 51 16.42 7.42 2.98
CA LYS A 51 17.38 7.48 4.11
C LYS A 51 18.80 7.05 3.74
N GLY A 52 19.03 6.60 2.51
CA GLY A 52 20.29 6.05 2.01
C GLY A 52 20.58 4.63 2.50
N GLN A 53 19.67 4.01 3.25
CA GLN A 53 19.81 2.65 3.75
C GLN A 53 19.17 1.67 2.77
N VAL A 54 19.98 0.71 2.33
CA VAL A 54 19.66 -0.25 1.27
C VAL A 54 20.16 -1.62 1.69
N TYR A 55 19.29 -2.63 1.62
CA TYR A 55 19.58 -3.98 2.08
C TYR A 55 19.11 -5.00 1.04
N ASN A 56 19.92 -6.03 0.78
CA ASN A 56 19.43 -7.19 0.06
C ASN A 56 18.67 -8.09 1.04
N VAL A 57 17.46 -8.47 0.68
CA VAL A 57 16.52 -9.17 1.56
C VAL A 57 15.80 -10.28 0.83
N THR A 58 15.43 -11.28 1.62
CA THR A 58 14.40 -12.27 1.31
C THR A 58 13.16 -11.93 2.11
N ILE A 59 11.99 -12.03 1.47
CA ILE A 59 10.69 -11.86 2.11
C ILE A 59 9.99 -13.22 2.04
N THR A 60 9.61 -13.78 3.18
CA THR A 60 8.89 -15.07 3.22
C THR A 60 7.55 -14.95 3.92
N ASN A 61 6.60 -15.81 3.54
CA ASN A 61 5.35 -15.99 4.27
C ASN A 61 5.53 -16.96 5.45
N ILE A 62 4.43 -17.30 6.14
CA ILE A 62 4.41 -18.26 7.27
C ILE A 62 4.76 -19.70 6.88
N ASN A 63 4.68 -20.04 5.59
CA ASN A 63 5.03 -21.36 5.06
C ASN A 63 6.50 -21.44 4.64
N GLU A 64 7.29 -20.39 4.93
CA GLU A 64 8.69 -20.24 4.48
C GLU A 64 8.85 -20.17 2.95
N ASP A 65 7.75 -19.99 2.22
CA ASP A 65 7.81 -19.70 0.79
C ASP A 65 8.30 -18.26 0.59
N SER A 66 9.17 -18.06 -0.40
CA SER A 66 9.78 -16.75 -0.64
C SER A 66 9.04 -15.98 -1.73
N LEU A 67 8.84 -14.68 -1.49
CA LEU A 67 8.28 -13.75 -2.48
C LEU A 67 9.17 -13.75 -3.71
N THR A 68 8.60 -14.02 -4.88
CA THR A 68 9.31 -14.17 -6.14
C THR A 68 8.60 -13.38 -7.22
N SER A 69 9.37 -12.61 -7.98
CA SER A 69 8.87 -11.79 -9.10
C SER A 69 9.29 -12.35 -10.45
N TYR A 70 8.34 -12.42 -11.37
CA TYR A 70 8.54 -12.88 -12.74
C TYR A 70 8.37 -11.71 -13.71
N SER A 71 9.47 -11.05 -14.07
CA SER A 71 9.46 -9.86 -14.95
C SER A 71 8.74 -10.10 -16.29
N LYS A 72 8.78 -11.32 -16.82
CA LYS A 72 8.22 -11.69 -18.13
C LYS A 72 6.70 -11.83 -18.14
N THR A 73 6.11 -12.23 -17.03
CA THR A 73 4.64 -12.42 -16.91
C THR A 73 4.00 -11.35 -16.04
N SER A 74 4.81 -10.49 -15.40
CA SER A 74 4.38 -9.50 -14.42
C SER A 74 3.71 -10.13 -13.19
N ASP A 75 4.00 -11.39 -12.91
CA ASP A 75 3.45 -12.10 -11.75
C ASP A 75 4.37 -11.97 -10.53
N VAL A 76 3.72 -11.94 -9.36
CA VAL A 76 4.38 -12.00 -8.05
C VAL A 76 3.72 -13.12 -7.26
N CYS A 77 4.49 -14.08 -6.76
CA CYS A 77 3.97 -15.16 -5.94
C CYS A 77 4.93 -15.57 -4.84
N PHE A 78 4.45 -16.37 -3.90
CA PHE A 78 5.27 -17.04 -2.90
C PHE A 78 5.59 -18.45 -3.39
N SER A 79 6.89 -18.75 -3.50
CA SER A 79 7.37 -20.05 -4.00
C SER A 79 8.38 -20.66 -3.03
N SER A 80 8.27 -21.97 -2.83
CA SER A 80 9.24 -22.73 -2.04
C SER A 80 10.62 -22.69 -2.71
N CYS A 81 11.70 -22.58 -1.92
CA CYS A 81 13.07 -22.62 -2.43
C CYS A 81 13.48 -23.97 -3.05
N ALA A 82 12.65 -25.03 -2.90
CA ALA A 82 12.92 -26.37 -3.43
C ALA A 82 12.66 -26.52 -4.94
N THR A 83 12.02 -25.55 -5.59
CA THR A 83 11.78 -25.57 -7.05
C THR A 83 13.00 -25.04 -7.81
N THR A 84 13.87 -25.96 -8.22
CA THR A 84 15.20 -25.79 -8.83
C THR A 84 15.28 -25.09 -10.20
N HIS A 85 14.26 -24.36 -10.66
CA HIS A 85 14.24 -23.85 -12.04
C HIS A 85 13.73 -22.43 -12.26
N LEU A 86 13.42 -21.68 -11.20
CA LEU A 86 12.96 -20.30 -11.34
C LEU A 86 13.93 -19.39 -10.60
N VAL A 87 14.43 -18.38 -11.32
CA VAL A 87 15.39 -17.40 -10.81
C VAL A 87 14.75 -16.70 -9.62
N TYR A 88 15.12 -17.14 -8.42
CA TYR A 88 14.85 -16.41 -7.21
C TYR A 88 15.50 -15.03 -7.36
N GLN A 89 14.74 -13.98 -7.15
CA GLN A 89 15.27 -12.62 -7.21
C GLN A 89 15.27 -12.05 -5.81
N ASP A 90 16.46 -11.92 -5.25
CA ASP A 90 16.68 -11.17 -4.03
C ASP A 90 16.12 -9.75 -4.23
N TYR A 91 15.36 -9.28 -3.24
CA TYR A 91 14.86 -7.92 -3.27
C TYR A 91 15.89 -7.00 -2.62
N THR A 92 15.95 -5.79 -3.13
CA THR A 92 16.58 -4.68 -2.47
C THR A 92 15.51 -3.88 -1.73
N LEU A 93 15.60 -3.82 -0.40
CA LEU A 93 14.78 -2.98 0.47
C LEU A 93 15.46 -1.62 0.63
N THR A 94 14.75 -0.55 0.28
CA THR A 94 15.20 0.84 0.47
C THR A 94 14.32 1.55 1.49
N GLU A 95 14.92 2.16 2.51
CA GLU A 95 14.18 2.90 3.53
C GLU A 95 13.85 4.34 3.13
N TYR A 96 12.63 4.75 3.46
CA TYR A 96 12.14 6.11 3.35
C TYR A 96 11.64 6.63 4.70
N ILE A 97 11.69 7.95 4.89
CA ILE A 97 11.07 8.63 6.02
C ILE A 97 10.07 9.67 5.53
N ASN A 98 8.87 9.68 6.12
CA ASN A 98 7.84 10.69 5.86
C ASN A 98 7.17 11.20 7.15
N THR A 99 7.72 10.86 8.30
CA THR A 99 7.18 11.22 9.61
C THR A 99 8.30 11.03 10.61
N GLU A 100 8.49 12.01 11.50
CA GLU A 100 9.39 11.84 12.64
C GLU A 100 8.77 10.83 13.62
N GLY A 101 9.49 9.75 13.93
CA GLY A 101 9.07 8.76 14.94
C GLY A 101 7.97 7.78 14.52
N SER A 102 7.72 7.60 13.22
CA SER A 102 6.68 6.69 12.71
C SER A 102 7.23 5.35 12.22
N VAL A 103 6.29 4.52 11.79
CA VAL A 103 6.43 3.27 11.05
C VAL A 103 7.47 3.40 9.93
N LEU A 104 8.32 2.39 9.82
CA LEU A 104 9.35 2.36 8.79
C LEU A 104 8.71 2.25 7.41
N SER A 105 8.94 3.24 6.54
CA SER A 105 8.46 3.19 5.15
C SER A 105 9.54 2.55 4.27
N VAL A 106 9.17 1.60 3.43
CA VAL A 106 10.10 0.84 2.60
C VAL A 106 9.61 0.74 1.16
N ALA A 107 10.55 0.69 0.22
CA ALA A 107 10.30 0.30 -1.16
C ALA A 107 11.10 -0.97 -1.47
N PHE A 108 10.53 -1.84 -2.29
CA PHE A 108 11.18 -3.08 -2.72
C PHE A 108 11.47 -3.03 -4.21
N THR A 109 12.71 -3.30 -4.58
CA THR A 109 13.12 -3.43 -5.98
C THR A 109 13.81 -4.75 -6.24
N PHE A 110 13.78 -5.25 -7.47
CA PHE A 110 14.58 -6.39 -7.91
C PHE A 110 15.19 -6.09 -9.28
N SER A 111 16.21 -6.86 -9.68
CA SER A 111 16.88 -6.67 -10.96
C SER A 111 16.77 -7.91 -11.85
N ALA A 112 16.06 -7.77 -12.97
CA ALA A 112 15.86 -8.83 -13.96
C ALA A 112 16.29 -8.34 -15.34
N ASP A 113 16.97 -9.19 -16.12
CA ASP A 113 17.36 -8.89 -17.51
C ASP A 113 18.12 -7.55 -17.68
N GLY A 114 18.91 -7.16 -16.67
CA GLY A 114 19.68 -5.90 -16.66
C GLY A 114 18.88 -4.65 -16.31
N GLU A 115 17.62 -4.81 -15.89
CA GLU A 115 16.70 -3.73 -15.57
C GLU A 115 16.24 -3.82 -14.11
N THR A 116 16.05 -2.66 -13.47
CA THR A 116 15.50 -2.58 -12.12
C THR A 116 13.99 -2.36 -12.17
N TYR A 117 13.27 -3.18 -11.40
CA TYR A 117 11.83 -3.13 -11.25
C TYR A 117 11.48 -2.83 -9.80
N THR A 118 10.48 -1.99 -9.59
CA THR A 118 9.93 -1.65 -8.29
C THR A 118 8.59 -2.34 -8.10
N LEU A 119 8.38 -2.99 -6.96
CA LEU A 119 7.10 -3.60 -6.59
C LEU A 119 6.08 -2.51 -6.23
N CYS A 120 4.91 -2.54 -6.86
CA CYS A 120 3.88 -1.51 -6.74
C CYS A 120 2.48 -2.12 -6.56
N SER A 121 1.58 -1.38 -5.93
CA SER A 121 0.13 -1.60 -6.02
C SER A 121 -0.39 -1.18 -7.40
N ALA A 122 -1.21 -2.04 -8.02
CA ALA A 122 -1.99 -1.70 -9.21
C ALA A 122 -3.32 -0.99 -8.86
N GLY A 123 -3.63 -0.78 -7.58
CA GLY A 123 -4.85 -0.10 -7.10
C GLY A 123 -6.12 -0.94 -7.18
N ASN A 124 -6.03 -2.23 -7.50
CA ASN A 124 -7.15 -3.17 -7.63
C ASN A 124 -6.98 -4.42 -6.75
N GLY A 125 -6.08 -4.38 -5.77
CA GLY A 125 -5.69 -5.53 -4.96
C GLY A 125 -4.60 -6.41 -5.58
N SER A 126 -4.15 -6.14 -6.80
CA SER A 126 -3.01 -6.84 -7.41
C SER A 126 -1.71 -6.05 -7.26
N LEU A 127 -0.59 -6.76 -7.38
CA LEU A 127 0.74 -6.18 -7.47
C LEU A 127 1.18 -6.05 -8.94
N GLU A 128 1.99 -5.05 -9.22
CA GLU A 128 2.61 -4.83 -10.53
C GLU A 128 4.06 -4.34 -10.37
N PHE A 129 4.73 -4.10 -11.50
CA PHE A 129 6.10 -3.58 -11.53
C PHE A 129 6.20 -2.25 -12.27
N MET A 130 6.88 -1.30 -11.64
CA MET A 130 7.35 -0.10 -12.31
C MET A 130 8.82 -0.26 -12.69
N LYS A 131 9.15 -0.02 -13.95
CA LYS A 131 10.53 -0.03 -14.44
C LYS A 131 11.24 1.28 -14.09
N GLY A 132 12.46 1.18 -13.58
CA GLY A 132 13.34 2.32 -13.36
C GLY A 132 13.85 2.45 -11.91
N PRO A 133 14.75 3.41 -11.67
CA PRO A 133 15.31 3.64 -10.35
C PRO A 133 14.29 4.29 -9.42
N LEU A 134 14.42 4.00 -8.12
CA LEU A 134 13.65 4.68 -7.10
C LEU A 134 14.01 6.17 -7.01
N PRO A 135 13.02 7.06 -6.88
CA PRO A 135 13.27 8.50 -6.70
C PRO A 135 13.86 8.78 -5.31
N LYS A 136 14.72 9.80 -5.21
CA LYS A 136 15.29 10.24 -3.92
C LYS A 136 14.25 10.87 -2.99
N THR A 137 13.30 11.57 -3.57
CA THR A 137 12.21 12.25 -2.89
C THR A 137 10.90 11.93 -3.60
N ILE A 138 9.86 11.63 -2.83
CA ILE A 138 8.52 11.33 -3.32
C ILE A 138 7.59 12.35 -2.69
N GLU A 139 6.95 13.17 -3.50
CA GLU A 139 6.01 14.18 -3.00
C GLU A 139 4.68 13.55 -2.60
N GLY A 140 4.07 14.10 -1.55
CA GLY A 140 2.72 13.75 -1.11
C GLY A 140 2.67 12.74 0.04
N THR A 141 1.45 12.20 0.23
CA THR A 141 1.11 11.30 1.33
C THR A 141 0.57 9.95 0.85
N LYS A 142 0.46 9.76 -0.48
CA LYS A 142 0.14 8.47 -1.11
C LYS A 142 1.20 8.08 -2.14
N CYS A 143 1.61 6.81 -2.15
CA CYS A 143 2.60 6.27 -3.07
C CYS A 143 2.42 4.75 -3.26
N PRO A 144 2.20 4.26 -4.50
CA PRO A 144 1.86 2.85 -4.75
C PRO A 144 3.01 1.86 -4.54
N PHE A 145 4.26 2.33 -4.46
CA PHE A 145 5.43 1.47 -4.27
C PHE A 145 6.08 1.61 -2.89
N ILE A 146 5.46 2.38 -2.00
CA ILE A 146 5.88 2.49 -0.61
C ILE A 146 4.98 1.59 0.24
N PHE A 147 5.61 0.84 1.13
CA PHE A 147 4.97 0.01 2.12
C PHE A 147 5.36 0.49 3.52
N TYR A 148 4.36 0.64 4.38
CA TYR A 148 4.56 0.80 5.82
C TYR A 148 4.87 -0.57 6.41
N LYS A 149 6.08 -0.73 6.95
CA LYS A 149 6.58 -1.93 7.61
C LYS A 149 6.38 -1.80 9.12
N GLU A 150 5.45 -2.57 9.65
CA GLU A 150 5.15 -2.65 11.09
C GLU A 150 5.46 -4.03 11.62
N VAL A 151 5.80 -4.13 12.92
CA VAL A 151 5.89 -5.43 13.59
C VAL A 151 4.49 -6.06 13.61
N PHE A 152 4.37 -7.29 13.14
CA PHE A 152 3.09 -7.97 13.01
C PHE A 152 2.45 -8.24 14.39
N THR A 153 3.22 -8.80 15.31
CA THR A 153 2.82 -9.05 16.71
C THR A 153 3.99 -8.75 17.63
N ALA A 154 3.73 -8.11 18.78
CA ALA A 154 4.78 -7.75 19.73
C ALA A 154 5.57 -8.99 20.22
N GLY A 155 6.89 -8.95 20.08
CA GLY A 155 7.79 -10.05 20.46
C GLY A 155 7.99 -11.10 19.36
N ASP A 156 7.41 -10.91 18.18
CA ASP A 156 7.65 -11.72 16.99
C ASP A 156 8.60 -10.97 16.03
N ASP A 157 9.46 -11.72 15.32
CA ASP A 157 10.40 -11.19 14.31
C ASP A 157 9.74 -11.14 12.92
N SER A 158 8.44 -10.84 12.90
CA SER A 158 7.62 -10.79 11.70
C SER A 158 6.97 -9.43 11.53
N TYR A 159 6.58 -9.13 10.29
CA TYR A 159 6.13 -7.82 9.87
C TYR A 159 4.83 -7.90 9.08
N SER A 160 4.02 -6.86 9.19
CA SER A 160 2.99 -6.53 8.22
C SER A 160 3.49 -5.44 7.28
N LEU A 161 3.04 -5.47 6.03
CA LEU A 161 3.44 -4.52 4.99
C LEU A 161 2.20 -3.86 4.38
N GLN A 162 1.81 -2.69 4.87
CA GLN A 162 0.66 -1.97 4.34
C GLN A 162 1.07 -1.05 3.18
N CYS A 163 0.40 -1.14 2.03
CA CYS A 163 0.67 -0.23 0.93
C CYS A 163 0.26 1.21 1.27
N ALA A 164 1.09 2.17 0.87
CA ALA A 164 0.85 3.59 1.03
C ALA A 164 0.07 4.21 -0.14
N ASP A 165 -0.62 3.42 -0.98
CA ASP A 165 -1.45 3.91 -2.09
C ASP A 165 -2.72 4.66 -1.64
N GLY A 166 -3.05 4.58 -0.35
CA GLY A 166 -4.23 5.21 0.25
C GLY A 166 -5.47 4.33 0.26
N LEU A 167 -5.37 3.06 -0.13
CA LEU A 167 -6.43 2.05 -0.01
C LEU A 167 -6.38 1.30 1.32
N GLY A 168 -5.26 1.36 2.04
CA GLY A 168 -5.11 0.73 3.36
C GLY A 168 -4.90 -0.78 3.30
N GLN A 169 -4.54 -1.31 2.13
CA GLN A 169 -4.38 -2.74 1.89
C GLN A 169 -3.00 -3.26 2.29
N TYR A 170 -2.93 -4.52 2.68
CA TYR A 170 -1.71 -5.18 3.15
C TYR A 170 -1.24 -6.23 2.15
N LEU A 171 0.09 -6.36 2.01
CA LEU A 171 0.71 -7.47 1.31
C LEU A 171 0.26 -8.79 1.94
N SER A 172 -0.21 -9.69 1.10
CA SER A 172 -0.75 -10.98 1.47
C SER A 172 -0.59 -11.97 0.33
N TYR A 173 -1.17 -13.15 0.45
CA TYR A 173 -1.23 -14.15 -0.61
C TYR A 173 -2.58 -14.86 -0.61
N ASP A 174 -2.98 -15.35 -1.78
CA ASP A 174 -4.21 -16.15 -1.97
C ASP A 174 -3.95 -17.66 -1.89
N ASP A 175 -5.01 -18.45 -2.09
CA ASP A 175 -4.95 -19.93 -2.07
C ASP A 175 -4.05 -20.53 -3.16
N SER A 176 -3.68 -19.75 -4.18
CA SER A 176 -2.74 -20.13 -5.24
C SER A 176 -1.32 -19.62 -4.98
N ASN A 177 -1.05 -19.10 -3.78
CA ASN A 177 0.18 -18.41 -3.37
C ASN A 177 0.50 -17.16 -4.22
N LEU A 178 -0.46 -16.62 -4.97
CA LEU A 178 -0.28 -15.36 -5.67
C LEU A 178 -0.18 -14.24 -4.65
N ALA A 179 0.83 -13.37 -4.77
CA ALA A 179 0.96 -12.23 -3.89
C ALA A 179 -0.07 -11.16 -4.28
N ILE A 180 -0.81 -10.69 -3.29
CA ILE A 180 -1.92 -9.75 -3.45
C ILE A 180 -1.86 -8.65 -2.40
N LEU A 181 -2.68 -7.62 -2.60
CA LEU A 181 -3.03 -6.61 -1.62
C LEU A 181 -4.48 -6.80 -1.21
N LYS A 182 -4.72 -6.91 0.10
CA LYS A 182 -6.08 -7.10 0.62
C LYS A 182 -6.38 -6.23 1.83
N ASP A 183 -7.66 -6.00 2.07
CA ASP A 183 -8.13 -5.39 3.31
C ASP A 183 -8.00 -6.39 4.46
N ALA A 184 -7.52 -5.93 5.61
CA ALA A 184 -7.45 -6.71 6.83
C ALA A 184 -8.05 -5.89 7.98
N ALA A 185 -9.20 -6.33 8.52
CA ALA A 185 -9.87 -5.62 9.61
C ALA A 185 -9.03 -5.60 10.90
N ASP A 186 -8.31 -6.70 11.15
CA ASP A 186 -7.28 -6.80 12.18
C ASP A 186 -6.10 -7.59 11.59
N VAL A 187 -5.12 -6.84 11.06
CA VAL A 187 -3.94 -7.43 10.42
C VAL A 187 -3.18 -8.37 11.35
N THR A 188 -3.20 -8.14 12.66
CA THR A 188 -2.42 -8.93 13.64
C THR A 188 -2.96 -10.36 13.81
N THR A 189 -4.17 -10.63 13.31
CA THR A 189 -4.81 -11.95 13.34
C THR A 189 -4.84 -12.65 11.98
N ASP A 190 -4.46 -11.94 10.91
CA ASP A 190 -4.47 -12.48 9.56
C ASP A 190 -3.08 -12.98 9.18
N GLU A 191 -2.84 -14.27 9.42
CA GLU A 191 -1.52 -14.87 9.19
C GLU A 191 -1.05 -14.79 7.74
N THR A 192 -1.95 -14.62 6.77
CA THR A 192 -1.53 -14.44 5.37
C THR A 192 -0.87 -13.07 5.13
N CYS A 193 -1.03 -12.11 6.04
CA CYS A 193 -0.35 -10.82 6.03
C CYS A 193 0.97 -10.82 6.83
N LYS A 194 1.32 -11.94 7.45
CA LYS A 194 2.52 -12.10 8.26
C LYS A 194 3.71 -12.46 7.37
N MET A 195 4.70 -11.58 7.36
CA MET A 195 5.90 -11.70 6.54
C MET A 195 7.17 -11.70 7.39
N THR A 196 8.15 -12.53 7.04
CA THR A 196 9.51 -12.45 7.60
C THR A 196 10.41 -11.77 6.59
N ILE A 197 11.24 -10.82 7.04
CA ILE A 197 12.21 -10.13 6.19
C ILE A 197 13.62 -10.41 6.72
N SER A 198 14.40 -11.15 5.95
CA SER A 198 15.75 -11.59 6.32
C SER A 198 16.78 -10.92 5.42
N GLN A 199 17.79 -10.27 6.01
CA GLN A 199 18.91 -9.73 5.26
C GLN A 199 19.83 -10.86 4.78
N ILE A 200 20.34 -10.74 3.55
CA ILE A 200 21.28 -11.67 2.91
C ILE A 200 22.71 -11.15 3.02
#